data_AF-A0A453H6Q3-F1
#
_entry.id   AF-A0A453H6Q3-F1
#
_cell.length_a   1.000
_cell.length_b   1.000
_cell.length_c   1.000
_cell.angle_alpha   90.00
_cell.angle_beta   90.00
_cell.angle_gamma   90.00
#
_symmetry.space_group_name_H-M   'P 1'
#
loop_
_entity.id
_entity.type
_entity.pdbx_description
1 polymer ?
#
loop_
_entity_poly.entity_id
_entity_poly.type
_entity_poly.pdbx_seq_one_letter_code
_entity_poly.pdbx_strand_id
1 'polypeptide(L)'
;MVKGAGSGRDAALRAIAKSSQADTVGIALRRALLGEIEGTCITRAKFGSVPHEYSTIAGIEESVQEILLNLKEIVLRSNLSMELEAHPFASKVLDT
;
A
#
# COMPACT_ATOMS: atom_id res chain seq x y z
N MET A 1 -41.13 30.08 29.55
CA MET A 1 -39.71 30.38 29.79
C MET A 1 -39.20 29.53 30.94
N VAL A 2 -38.67 28.34 30.67
CA VAL A 2 -37.70 27.68 31.58
C VAL A 2 -36.76 26.88 30.67
N LYS A 3 -35.58 27.42 30.36
CA LYS A 3 -34.48 26.62 29.80
C LYS A 3 -33.91 25.82 30.98
N GLY A 4 -34.36 24.58 31.13
CA GLY A 4 -33.83 23.67 32.13
C GLY A 4 -32.37 23.33 31.81
N ALA A 5 -31.47 23.66 32.74
CA ALA A 5 -30.06 23.31 32.67
C ALA A 5 -29.91 21.79 32.56
N GLY A 6 -29.32 21.33 31.45
CA GLY A 6 -29.02 19.92 31.23
C GLY A 6 -28.17 19.39 32.39
N SER A 7 -28.64 18.30 32.98
CA SER A 7 -27.97 17.54 34.04
C SER A 7 -26.47 17.39 33.79
N GLY A 8 -25.65 17.65 34.81
CA GLY A 8 -24.19 17.49 34.74
C GLY A 8 -23.73 16.07 34.34
N ARG A 9 -24.62 15.07 34.44
CA ARG A 9 -24.40 13.70 33.94
C ARG A 9 -24.37 13.63 32.41
N ASP A 10 -25.15 14.45 31.72
CA ASP A 10 -25.18 14.49 30.25
C ASP A 10 -23.95 15.22 29.68
N ALA A 11 -23.43 16.20 30.42
CA ALA A 11 -22.17 16.86 30.09
C ALA A 11 -20.97 15.93 30.31
N ALA A 12 -20.97 15.12 31.38
CA ALA A 12 -19.93 14.12 31.66
C ALA A 12 -19.96 12.96 30.65
N LEU A 13 -21.14 12.43 30.30
CA LEU A 13 -21.29 11.41 29.25
C LEU A 13 -20.82 11.95 27.88
N ARG A 14 -21.10 13.22 27.56
CA ARG A 14 -20.56 13.87 26.35
C ARG A 14 -19.06 14.16 26.41
N ALA A 15 -18.48 14.34 27.59
CA ALA A 15 -17.04 14.56 27.76
C ALA A 15 -16.24 13.25 27.65
N ILE A 16 -16.78 12.13 28.17
CA ILE A 16 -16.13 10.82 28.10
C ILE A 16 -16.24 10.22 26.69
N ALA A 17 -17.35 10.45 25.99
CA ALA A 17 -17.57 9.91 24.65
C ALA A 17 -16.79 10.63 23.52
N LYS A 18 -16.04 11.72 23.78
CA LYS A 18 -15.67 12.65 22.70
C LYS A 18 -14.18 12.86 22.36
N SER A 19 -13.16 12.38 23.07
CA SER A 19 -11.81 12.95 22.79
C SER A 19 -10.56 12.07 22.76
N SER A 20 -10.62 10.78 22.39
CA SER A 20 -9.37 10.06 22.00
C SER A 20 -9.53 8.72 21.30
N GLN A 21 -10.69 8.07 21.37
CA GLN A 21 -10.85 6.72 20.82
C GLN A 21 -11.00 6.69 19.29
N ALA A 22 -11.64 7.70 18.70
CA ALA A 22 -11.82 7.79 17.26
C ALA A 22 -10.48 7.86 16.52
N ASP A 23 -9.53 8.65 17.04
CA ASP A 23 -8.19 8.76 16.46
C ASP A 23 -7.41 7.46 16.63
N THR A 24 -7.53 6.81 17.80
CA THR A 24 -6.86 5.54 18.08
C THR A 24 -7.32 4.45 17.10
N VAL A 25 -8.63 4.31 16.90
CA VAL A 25 -9.21 3.34 15.96
C VAL A 25 -8.90 3.74 14.50
N GLY A 26 -8.99 5.03 14.16
CA GLY A 26 -8.72 5.53 12.82
C GLY A 26 -7.26 5.34 12.39
N ILE A 27 -6.31 5.61 13.29
CA ILE A 27 -4.88 5.39 13.05
C ILE A 27 -4.59 3.89 12.91
N ALA A 28 -5.17 3.06 13.78
CA ALA A 28 -5.01 1.61 13.70
C ALA A 28 -5.56 1.07 12.36
N LEU A 29 -6.75 1.49 11.94
CA LEU A 29 -7.36 1.06 10.68
C LEU A 29 -6.55 1.53 9.46
N ARG A 30 -6.08 2.78 9.44
CA ARG A 30 -5.22 3.29 8.36
C ARG A 30 -3.94 2.46 8.21
N ARG A 31 -3.32 2.07 9.34
CA ARG A 31 -2.11 1.25 9.33
C ARG A 31 -2.40 -0.16 8.82
N ALA A 32 -3.48 -0.78 9.29
CA ALA A 32 -3.90 -2.09 8.84
C ALA A 32 -4.14 -2.09 7.32
N LEU A 33 -4.88 -1.11 6.80
CA LEU A 33 -5.19 -1.04 5.37
C LEU A 33 -3.98 -0.73 4.47
N LEU A 34 -3.03 0.09 4.94
CA LEU A 34 -1.87 0.46 4.12
C LEU A 34 -0.68 -0.49 4.24
N GLY A 35 -0.58 -1.24 5.35
CA GLY A 35 0.60 -2.07 5.66
C GLY A 35 0.35 -3.57 5.63
N GLU A 36 -0.86 -4.02 5.97
CA GLU A 36 -1.15 -5.44 6.21
C GLU A 36 -1.96 -6.10 5.08
N ILE A 37 -2.33 -5.35 4.05
CA ILE A 37 -3.00 -5.91 2.88
C ILE A 37 -1.95 -6.56 1.97
N GLU A 38 -2.04 -7.87 1.84
CA GLU A 38 -1.24 -8.62 0.88
C GLU A 38 -1.60 -8.22 -0.56
N GLY A 39 -0.56 -8.00 -1.37
CA GLY A 39 -0.70 -7.59 -2.75
C GLY A 39 0.43 -8.15 -3.62
N THR A 40 0.21 -8.19 -4.92
CA THR A 40 1.23 -8.55 -5.90
C THR A 40 1.66 -7.32 -6.66
N CYS A 41 2.97 -7.07 -6.76
CA CYS A 41 3.53 -5.95 -7.51
C CYS A 41 4.80 -6.37 -8.27
N ILE A 42 5.18 -5.59 -9.28
CA ILE A 42 6.42 -5.77 -10.01
C ILE A 42 7.57 -5.24 -9.15
N THR A 43 8.51 -6.11 -8.78
CA THR A 43 9.65 -5.75 -7.90
C THR A 43 10.92 -5.38 -8.68
N ARG A 44 11.12 -5.94 -9.87
CA ARG A 44 12.31 -5.72 -10.69
C ARG A 44 12.00 -5.89 -12.18
N ALA A 45 12.61 -5.02 -13.00
CA ALA A 45 12.68 -5.17 -14.46
C ALA A 45 14.15 -5.16 -14.89
N LYS A 46 14.51 -5.98 -15.89
CA LYS A 46 15.86 -6.05 -16.48
C LYS A 46 15.76 -5.64 -17.94
N PHE A 47 16.52 -4.63 -18.33
CA PHE A 47 16.64 -4.16 -19.71
C PHE A 47 18.00 -4.60 -20.27
N GLY A 48 18.03 -5.13 -21.49
CA GLY A 48 19.24 -5.76 -22.04
C GLY A 48 20.38 -4.79 -22.35
N SER A 49 20.10 -3.66 -22.98
CA SER A 49 21.11 -2.75 -23.55
C SER A 49 21.17 -1.38 -22.84
N VAL A 50 20.65 -1.29 -21.62
CA VAL A 50 20.42 -0.04 -20.91
C VAL A 50 21.44 0.08 -19.78
N PRO A 51 22.29 1.12 -19.76
CA PRO A 51 23.31 1.29 -18.72
C PRO A 51 22.71 1.71 -17.37
N HIS A 52 21.64 2.51 -17.37
CA HIS A 52 20.99 3.01 -16.16
C HIS A 52 19.54 3.46 -16.43
N GLU A 53 18.78 3.62 -15.36
CA GLU A 53 17.36 3.98 -15.36
C GLU A 53 17.03 5.35 -16.01
N TYR A 54 18.00 6.27 -16.08
CA TYR A 54 17.82 7.58 -16.73
C TYR A 54 18.10 7.60 -18.23
N SER A 55 18.36 6.45 -18.84
CA SER A 55 18.66 6.38 -20.28
C SER A 55 17.39 6.14 -21.09
N THR A 56 17.45 6.51 -22.36
CA THR A 56 16.40 6.25 -23.34
C THR A 56 16.78 5.03 -24.17
N ILE A 57 15.76 4.26 -24.58
CA ILE A 57 15.94 3.13 -25.49
C ILE A 57 15.67 3.63 -26.90
N ALA A 58 16.54 3.29 -27.85
CA ALA A 58 16.35 3.69 -29.25
C ALA A 58 15.03 3.14 -29.80
N GLY A 59 14.17 4.03 -30.29
CA GLY A 59 12.85 3.67 -30.84
C GLY A 59 11.69 3.72 -29.84
N ILE A 60 11.93 4.15 -28.60
CA ILE A 60 10.90 4.41 -27.59
C ILE A 60 10.93 5.90 -27.23
N GLU A 61 9.77 6.55 -27.19
CA GLU A 61 9.68 7.97 -26.81
C GLU A 61 9.91 8.17 -25.31
N GLU A 62 9.44 7.22 -24.49
CA GLU A 62 9.58 7.24 -23.04
C GLU A 62 11.00 6.84 -22.58
N SER A 63 11.44 7.45 -21.49
CA SER A 63 12.65 7.04 -20.77
C SER A 63 12.43 5.74 -19.98
N VAL A 64 13.52 5.05 -19.64
CA VAL A 64 13.44 3.84 -18.80
C VAL A 64 12.79 4.13 -17.44
N GLN A 65 13.03 5.32 -16.86
CA GLN A 65 12.39 5.75 -15.62
C GLN A 65 10.87 5.92 -15.77
N GLU A 66 10.38 6.50 -16.86
CA GLU A 66 8.96 6.63 -17.14
C GLU A 66 8.31 5.26 -17.32
N ILE A 67 8.95 4.36 -18.07
CA ILE A 67 8.51 2.97 -18.20
C ILE A 67 8.40 2.31 -16.83
N LEU A 68 9.40 2.46 -15.96
CA LEU A 68 9.37 1.92 -14.60
C LEU A 68 8.26 2.52 -13.73
N LEU A 69 7.93 3.80 -13.92
CA LEU A 69 6.83 4.45 -13.20
C LEU A 69 5.49 3.92 -13.69
N ASN A 70 5.31 3.80 -15.01
CA ASN A 70 4.12 3.22 -15.63
C ASN A 70 3.91 1.76 -15.18
N LEU A 71 4.99 0.97 -15.04
CA LEU A 71 4.92 -0.39 -14.52
C LEU A 71 4.42 -0.46 -13.06
N LYS A 72 4.68 0.57 -12.24
CA LYS A 72 4.18 0.63 -10.85
C LYS A 72 2.68 0.94 -10.78
N GLU A 73 2.11 1.55 -11.81
CA GLU A 73 0.68 1.87 -11.85
C GLU A 73 -0.20 0.67 -12.26
N ILE A 74 0.41 -0.40 -12.78
CA ILE A 74 -0.31 -1.60 -13.20
C ILE A 74 -0.88 -2.34 -11.98
N VAL A 75 -2.20 -2.47 -11.93
CA VAL A 75 -2.91 -3.23 -10.89
C VAL A 75 -2.89 -4.71 -11.23
N LEU A 76 -2.04 -5.47 -10.55
CA LEU A 76 -1.95 -6.92 -10.68
C LEU A 76 -2.91 -7.61 -9.69
N ARG A 77 -3.56 -8.67 -10.16
CA ARG A 77 -4.30 -9.63 -9.32
C ARG A 77 -3.72 -11.02 -9.55
N SER A 78 -3.16 -11.61 -8.51
CA SER A 78 -2.75 -13.02 -8.52
C SER A 78 -3.83 -13.85 -7.83
N ASN A 79 -4.10 -15.04 -8.36
CA ASN A 79 -4.97 -16.03 -7.72
C ASN A 79 -4.14 -17.11 -7.01
N LEU A 80 -2.95 -16.74 -6.54
CA LEU A 80 -2.10 -17.64 -5.76
C LEU A 80 -2.71 -17.74 -4.36
N SER A 81 -3.70 -18.60 -4.22
CA SER A 81 -4.09 -19.16 -2.92
C SER A 81 -2.83 -19.76 -2.31
N MET A 82 -2.43 -19.27 -1.13
CA MET A 82 -1.24 -19.68 -0.39
C MET A 82 -1.00 -21.19 -0.47
N GLU A 83 -0.15 -21.60 -1.41
CA GLU A 83 0.54 -22.88 -1.41
C GLU A 83 1.98 -22.55 -1.79
N LEU A 84 2.70 -21.97 -0.83
CA LEU A 84 4.13 -21.84 -0.93
C LEU A 84 4.74 -22.71 0.17
N GLU A 85 4.70 -24.02 -0.03
CA GLU A 85 5.81 -24.82 0.48
C GLU A 85 7.09 -24.25 -0.13
N ALA A 86 8.03 -23.94 0.77
CA ALA A 86 9.34 -23.45 0.47
C ALA A 86 10.08 -24.41 -0.48
N HIS A 87 10.04 -24.14 -1.79
CA HIS A 87 10.91 -24.82 -2.73
C HIS A 87 12.10 -23.93 -3.16
N PRO A 88 13.34 -24.44 -3.07
CA PRO A 88 14.59 -23.71 -3.32
C PRO A 88 14.84 -23.35 -4.80
N PHE A 89 13.81 -23.37 -5.65
CA PHE A 89 13.92 -23.24 -7.10
C PHE A 89 13.92 -21.80 -7.62
N ALA A 90 13.63 -20.79 -6.78
CA ALA A 90 13.77 -19.37 -7.15
C ALA A 90 15.23 -18.97 -7.47
N SER A 91 16.21 -19.80 -7.12
CA SER A 91 17.63 -19.64 -7.46
C SER A 91 17.95 -19.87 -8.94
N LYS A 92 17.08 -20.52 -9.73
CA LYS A 92 17.38 -20.91 -11.12
C LYS A 92 16.95 -19.93 -12.21
N VAL A 93 16.32 -18.80 -11.87
CA VAL A 93 15.88 -17.81 -12.88
C VAL A 93 16.98 -16.80 -13.24
N LEU A 94 18.12 -16.82 -12.53
CA LEU A 94 19.23 -15.90 -12.78
C LEU A 94 20.29 -16.40 -13.78
N ASP A 95 20.20 -17.66 -14.22
CA ASP A 95 21.12 -18.22 -15.23
C ASP A 95 20.40 -18.46 -16.56
N THR A 96 20.09 -17.38 -17.29
CA THR A 96 20.15 -17.30 -18.77
C THR A 96 20.02 -15.86 -19.25
#